data_AF-A0A1H8JWK0-F1
#
_entry.id   AF-A0A1H8JWK0-F1
#
_cell.length_a   1.000
_cell.length_b   1.000
_cell.length_c   1.000
_cell.angle_alpha   90.00
_cell.angle_beta   90.00
_cell.angle_gamma   90.00
#
_symmetry.space_group_name_H-M   'P 1'
#
loop_
_entity.id
_entity.type
_entity.pdbx_description
1 polymer ?
#
loop_
_entity_poly.entity_id
_entity_poly.type
_entity_poly.pdbx_seq_one_letter_code
_entity_poly.pdbx_strand_id
1 'polypeptide(L)'
;MVGPVSNDEREAFTRRLQLGFVLLVGVSSGLITLQGNPSPTVVVGAVAGGLLLGVLLMRFAIPSADGFRDQETPERASESDGHLERRFESADRDERPQEQRNR
;
A
#
# COMPACT_ATOMS: atom_id res chain seq x y z
N MET A 1 5.06 7.71 -21.60
CA MET A 1 4.88 7.16 -20.23
C MET A 1 3.96 8.10 -19.49
N VAL A 2 2.88 7.60 -18.88
CA VAL A 2 2.06 8.43 -17.98
C VAL A 2 2.86 8.68 -16.70
N GLY A 3 2.91 9.93 -16.25
CA GLY A 3 3.58 10.28 -14.99
C GLY A 3 2.82 9.68 -13.80
N PRO A 4 3.50 9.46 -12.66
CA PRO A 4 2.85 8.98 -11.45
C PRO A 4 1.74 9.95 -11.02
N VAL A 5 0.51 9.44 -10.88
CA VAL A 5 -0.62 10.19 -10.34
C VAL A 5 -0.25 10.68 -8.94
N SER A 6 -0.47 11.97 -8.68
CA SER A 6 -0.20 12.58 -7.37
C SER A 6 -0.99 11.88 -6.25
N ASN A 7 -0.42 11.84 -5.05
CA ASN A 7 -1.07 11.19 -3.90
C ASN A 7 -2.40 11.88 -3.56
N ASP A 8 -2.47 13.21 -3.66
CA ASP A 8 -3.70 13.98 -3.40
C ASP A 8 -4.83 13.61 -4.36
N GLU A 9 -4.52 13.42 -5.64
CA GLU A 9 -5.49 13.07 -6.66
C GLU A 9 -5.99 11.62 -6.50
N ARG A 10 -5.10 10.71 -6.06
CA ARG A 10 -5.48 9.34 -5.68
C ARG A 10 -6.39 9.33 -4.46
N GLU A 11 -6.09 10.10 -3.41
CA GLU A 11 -6.91 10.15 -2.20
C GLU A 11 -8.29 10.72 -2.47
N ALA A 12 -8.37 11.81 -3.24
CA ALA A 12 -9.64 12.41 -3.63
C ALA A 12 -10.49 11.44 -4.47
N PHE A 13 -9.88 10.74 -5.43
CA PHE A 13 -10.58 9.74 -6.24
C PHE A 13 -11.07 8.56 -5.41
N THR A 14 -10.20 7.99 -4.58
CA THR A 14 -10.55 6.90 -3.67
C THR A 14 -11.70 7.33 -2.77
N ARG A 15 -11.62 8.51 -2.13
CA ARG A 15 -12.69 9.01 -1.25
C ARG A 15 -14.03 9.15 -1.98
N ARG A 16 -14.04 9.66 -3.21
CA ARG A 16 -15.26 9.74 -4.05
C ARG A 16 -15.82 8.36 -4.36
N LEU A 17 -14.96 7.40 -4.69
CA LEU A 17 -15.37 6.02 -4.97
C LEU A 17 -15.97 5.34 -3.73
N GLN A 18 -15.35 5.53 -2.56
CA GLN A 18 -15.90 5.04 -1.29
C GLN A 18 -17.29 5.62 -1.03
N LEU A 19 -17.44 6.94 -1.18
CA LEU A 19 -18.72 7.61 -0.96
C LEU A 19 -19.79 7.10 -1.94
N GLY A 20 -19.43 6.92 -3.21
CA GLY A 20 -20.30 6.37 -4.24
C GLY A 20 -20.74 4.95 -3.93
N PHE A 21 -19.83 4.09 -3.47
CA PHE A 21 -20.13 2.72 -3.07
C PHE A 21 -21.10 2.67 -1.88
N VAL A 22 -20.83 3.43 -0.81
CA VAL A 22 -21.70 3.49 0.37
C VAL A 22 -23.11 3.95 -0.03
N LEU A 23 -23.20 4.99 -0.86
CA LEU A 23 -24.47 5.52 -1.34
C LEU A 23 -25.21 4.50 -2.22
N LEU A 24 -24.50 3.79 -3.10
CA LEU A 24 -25.07 2.73 -3.94
C LEU A 24 -25.67 1.60 -3.08
N VAL A 25 -24.97 1.16 -2.03
CA VAL A 25 -25.45 0.12 -1.11
C VAL A 25 -26.70 0.60 -0.37
N GLY A 26 -26.70 1.82 0.16
CA GLY A 26 -27.85 2.39 0.88
C GLY A 26 -29.09 2.59 0.00
N VAL A 27 -28.91 3.06 -1.23
CA VAL A 27 -30.02 3.20 -2.19
C VAL A 27 -30.52 1.82 -2.63
N SER A 28 -29.63 0.88 -2.87
CA SER A 28 -29.97 -0.49 -3.28
C SER A 28 -30.79 -1.21 -2.21
N SER A 29 -30.40 -1.12 -0.93
CA SER A 29 -31.15 -1.74 0.16
C SER A 29 -32.56 -1.14 0.27
N GLY A 30 -32.70 0.19 0.17
CA GLY A 30 -34.00 0.85 0.16
C GLY A 30 -34.90 0.42 -1.00
N LEU A 31 -34.35 0.36 -2.22
CA LEU A 31 -35.08 -0.08 -3.41
C LEU A 31 -35.51 -1.55 -3.33
N ILE A 32 -34.66 -2.43 -2.79
CA ILE A 32 -35.01 -3.83 -2.52
C ILE A 32 -36.18 -3.92 -1.54
N THR A 33 -36.13 -3.15 -0.46
CA THR A 33 -37.18 -3.17 0.55
C THR A 33 -38.52 -2.69 0.00
N LEU A 34 -38.52 -1.72 -0.92
CA LEU A 34 -39.74 -1.16 -1.51
C LEU A 34 -40.58 -2.20 -2.28
N GLN A 35 -39.96 -3.28 -2.77
CA GLN A 35 -40.67 -4.36 -3.47
C GLN A 35 -41.67 -5.11 -2.58
N GLY A 36 -41.50 -5.05 -1.25
CA GLY A 36 -42.36 -5.75 -0.28
C GLY A 36 -43.59 -4.97 0.19
N ASN A 37 -43.91 -3.82 -0.43
CA ASN A 37 -44.92 -2.86 0.09
C ASN A 37 -44.70 -2.48 1.58
N PRO A 38 -43.48 -2.09 1.96
CA PRO A 38 -43.11 -1.79 3.34
C PRO A 38 -43.72 -0.47 3.81
N SER A 39 -43.83 -0.30 5.14
CA SER A 39 -44.11 1.03 5.69
C SER A 39 -42.95 2.00 5.41
N PRO A 40 -43.21 3.32 5.32
CA PRO A 40 -42.16 4.32 5.07
C PRO A 40 -41.01 4.25 6.08
N THR A 41 -41.32 3.96 7.34
CA THR A 41 -40.35 3.80 8.42
C THR A 41 -39.37 2.66 8.15
N VAL A 42 -39.85 1.56 7.59
CA VAL A 42 -39.02 0.39 7.25
C VAL A 42 -38.07 0.71 6.09
N VAL A 43 -38.51 1.49 5.11
CA VAL A 43 -37.63 1.94 4.00
C VAL A 43 -36.50 2.81 4.53
N VAL A 44 -36.80 3.79 5.39
CA VAL A 44 -35.78 4.63 6.02
C VAL A 44 -34.79 3.78 6.83
N GLY A 45 -35.29 2.80 7.58
CA GLY A 45 -34.45 1.84 8.31
C GLY A 45 -33.56 1.00 7.39
N ALA A 46 -34.08 0.54 6.25
CA ALA A 46 -33.32 -0.24 5.28
C ALA A 46 -32.22 0.58 4.59
N VAL A 47 -32.50 1.84 4.24
CA VAL A 47 -31.49 2.76 3.70
C VAL A 47 -30.41 3.05 4.73
N ALA A 48 -30.81 3.37 5.98
CA ALA A 48 -29.88 3.61 7.07
C ALA A 48 -29.01 2.37 7.36
N GLY A 49 -29.61 1.18 7.40
CA GLY A 49 -28.91 -0.09 7.56
C GLY A 49 -27.94 -0.37 6.40
N GLY A 50 -28.33 -0.10 5.16
CA GLY A 50 -27.47 -0.23 3.99
C GLY A 50 -26.30 0.75 4.00
N LEU A 51 -26.52 2.01 4.41
CA LEU A 51 -25.44 2.99 4.58
C LEU A 51 -24.46 2.55 5.68
N LEU A 52 -24.95 2.12 6.84
CA LEU A 52 -24.13 1.62 7.92
C LEU A 52 -23.30 0.41 7.49
N LEU A 53 -23.93 -0.54 6.77
CA LEU A 53 -23.25 -1.70 6.22
C LEU A 53 -22.19 -1.29 5.19
N GLY A 54 -22.50 -0.35 4.29
CA GLY A 54 -21.55 0.19 3.31
C GLY A 54 -20.32 0.80 3.99
N VAL A 55 -20.51 1.60 5.04
CA VAL A 55 -19.42 2.19 5.83
C VAL A 55 -18.60 1.11 6.53
N LEU A 56 -19.27 0.10 7.11
CA LEU A 56 -18.61 -1.02 7.79
C LEU A 56 -17.74 -1.83 6.83
N LEU A 57 -18.27 -2.14 5.64
CA LEU A 57 -17.53 -2.80 4.57
C LEU A 57 -16.31 -1.99 4.16
N MET A 58 -16.45 -0.67 4.01
CA MET A 58 -15.35 0.21 3.63
C MET A 58 -14.24 0.23 4.69
N ARG A 59 -14.62 0.27 5.97
CA ARG A 59 -13.70 0.20 7.10
C ARG A 59 -12.94 -1.12 7.19
N PHE A 60 -13.54 -2.21 6.71
CA PHE A 60 -12.90 -3.53 6.65
C PHE A 60 -12.05 -3.70 5.38
N ALA A 61 -12.49 -3.17 4.24
CA ALA A 61 -11.85 -3.34 2.94
C ALA A 61 -10.58 -2.49 2.78
N ILE A 62 -10.48 -1.34 3.46
CA ILE A 62 -9.24 -0.56 3.56
C ILE A 62 -8.80 -0.57 5.02
N PRO A 63 -8.13 -1.66 5.47
CA PRO A 63 -7.32 -1.56 6.67
C PRO A 63 -6.25 -0.51 6.39
N SER A 64 -6.14 0.48 7.28
CA SER A 64 -5.11 1.51 7.21
C SER A 64 -3.77 0.88 6.82
N ALA A 65 -3.12 1.46 5.81
CA ALA A 65 -1.82 1.04 5.29
C ALA A 65 -0.67 1.25 6.30
N ASP A 66 -0.98 1.28 7.60
CA ASP A 66 -0.02 1.34 8.70
C ASP A 66 0.89 0.11 8.68
N GLY A 67 0.42 -1.03 8.15
CA GLY A 67 1.25 -2.23 7.98
C GLY A 67 2.13 -2.26 6.72
N PHE A 68 1.97 -1.32 5.77
CA PHE A 68 2.74 -1.32 4.51
C PHE A 68 3.84 -0.25 4.48
N ARG A 69 3.87 0.68 5.44
CA ARG A 69 4.95 1.68 5.57
C ARG A 69 6.22 1.11 6.20
N ASP A 70 6.14 -0.07 6.81
CA ASP A 70 7.31 -0.79 7.38
C ASP A 70 8.08 -1.64 6.34
N GLN A 71 7.68 -1.61 5.05
CA GLN A 71 8.58 -2.02 3.97
C GLN A 71 9.39 -0.81 3.50
N GLU A 72 10.04 -0.15 4.46
CA GLU A 72 11.27 0.55 4.15
C GLU A 72 12.16 -0.45 3.42
N THR A 73 12.51 -0.08 2.20
CA THR A 73 13.41 -0.83 1.34
C THR A 73 14.64 -1.20 2.17
N PRO A 74 14.92 -2.49 2.47
CA PRO A 74 16.14 -2.83 3.18
C PRO A 74 17.27 -2.27 2.34
N GLU A 75 18.05 -1.38 2.94
CA GLU A 75 19.24 -0.74 2.38
C GLU A 75 20.03 -1.71 1.49
N ARG A 76 19.74 -1.72 0.19
CA ARG A 76 20.68 -2.23 -0.83
C ARG A 76 21.50 -1.08 -1.41
N ALA A 77 21.75 -0.06 -0.59
CA ALA A 77 22.58 1.09 -0.93
C ALA A 77 23.93 1.09 -0.19
N SER A 78 24.25 0.05 0.57
CA SER A 78 25.50 -0.03 1.34
C SER A 78 26.18 -1.41 1.22
N GLU A 79 26.21 -1.98 0.01
CA GLU A 79 27.04 -3.17 -0.28
C GLU A 79 27.84 -2.99 -1.59
N SER A 80 28.24 -1.76 -1.89
CA SER A 80 29.07 -1.48 -3.07
C SER A 80 30.36 -0.72 -2.77
N ASP A 81 30.59 -0.28 -1.52
CA ASP A 81 31.81 0.49 -1.17
C ASP A 81 32.89 -0.35 -0.47
N GLY A 82 32.55 -1.45 0.20
CA GLY A 82 33.54 -2.25 0.95
C GLY A 82 34.19 -3.42 0.18
N HIS A 83 33.70 -3.76 -1.01
CA HIS A 83 34.13 -4.98 -1.73
C HIS A 83 35.16 -4.71 -2.84
N LEU A 84 35.31 -3.46 -3.28
CA LEU A 84 36.32 -3.09 -4.28
C LEU A 84 37.70 -2.91 -3.64
N GLU A 85 37.78 -2.31 -2.45
CA GLU A 85 39.05 -2.06 -1.75
C GLU A 85 39.83 -3.35 -1.42
N ARG A 86 39.14 -4.42 -1.00
CA ARG A 86 39.78 -5.71 -0.73
C ARG A 86 40.38 -6.39 -1.97
N ARG A 87 39.87 -6.09 -3.16
CA ARG A 87 40.37 -6.67 -4.41
C ARG A 87 41.68 -6.04 -4.88
N PHE A 88 41.87 -4.75 -4.59
CA PHE A 88 43.12 -4.06 -4.94
C PHE A 88 44.25 -4.38 -3.96
N GLU A 89 43.96 -4.52 -2.67
CA GLU A 89 44.99 -4.83 -1.67
C GLU A 89 45.57 -6.26 -1.78
N SER A 90 44.82 -7.18 -2.39
CA SER A 90 45.25 -8.56 -2.61
C SER A 90 46.14 -8.75 -3.84
N ALA A 91 46.18 -7.79 -4.76
CA ALA A 91 47.04 -7.85 -5.95
C ALA A 91 48.49 -7.41 -5.67
N ASP A 92 48.71 -6.60 -4.63
CA ASP A 92 50.02 -6.00 -4.34
C ASP A 92 50.83 -6.77 -3.28
N ARG A 93 50.27 -7.84 -2.71
CA ARG A 93 50.93 -8.65 -1.66
C ARG A 93 51.77 -9.80 -2.21
N ASP A 94 51.58 -10.20 -3.47
CA ASP A 94 52.27 -11.33 -4.09
C ASP A 94 53.57 -10.96 -4.84
N GLU A 95 53.92 -9.67 -4.96
CA GLU A 95 55.13 -9.21 -5.68
C GLU A 95 56.27 -8.77 -4.75
N ARG A 96 56.44 -9.40 -3.58
CA ARG A 96 57.71 -9.31 -2.82
C ARG A 96 58.57 -10.51 -3.19
N PRO A 97 59.59 -10.37 -4.05
CA PRO A 97 60.53 -11.45 -4.30
C PRO A 97 61.16 -11.84 -2.96
N GLN A 98 61.08 -13.12 -2.60
CA GLN A 98 61.98 -13.71 -1.60
C GLN A 98 63.40 -13.79 -2.17
N GLU A 99 63.93 -12.66 -2.61
CA GLU A 99 65.32 -12.48 -2.95
C GLU A 99 65.93 -11.67 -1.81
N GLN A 100 67.00 -12.20 -1.22
CA GLN A 100 67.69 -11.68 -0.04
C GLN A 100 67.10 -12.05 1.32
N ARG A 101 67.22 -13.33 1.70
CA ARG A 101 67.74 -13.59 3.05
C ARG A 101 68.49 -14.93 3.14
N ASN A 102 69.81 -14.79 3.22
CA ASN A 102 70.79 -15.75 3.76
C ASN A 102 71.07 -16.99 2.91
N ARG A 103 72.28 -17.08 2.34
CA ARG A 103 73.55 -17.47 2.98
C ARG A 103 73.70 -18.99 2.99
#